data_AF-A0A7J9QH78-F1
#
_entry.id   AF-A0A7J9QH78-F1
#
_cell.length_a   1.000
_cell.length_b   1.000
_cell.length_c   1.000
_cell.angle_alpha   90.00
_cell.angle_beta   90.00
_cell.angle_gamma   90.00
#
_symmetry.space_group_name_H-M   'P 1'
#
loop_
_entity.id
_entity.type
_entity.pdbx_description
1 polymer ?
#
loop_
_entity_poly.entity_id
_entity_poly.type
_entity_poly.pdbx_seq_one_letter_code
_entity_poly.pdbx_strand_id
1 'polypeptide(L)' 'MPKIMCRDYGFECDFVADGENEKVIEDFRNHAENEHGIDYTVEAVKQILIRKQK' A
#
# COMPACT_ATOMS: atom_id res chain seq x y z
N MET A 1 10.43 4.63 -8.98
CA MET A 1 10.21 4.39 -7.54
C MET A 1 8.77 3.91 -7.36
N PRO A 2 8.51 2.87 -6.56
CA PRO A 2 7.17 2.34 -6.34
C PRO A 2 6.25 3.38 -5.69
N LYS A 3 4.99 3.41 -6.14
CA LYS A 3 3.95 4.30 -5.61
C LYS A 3 2.60 3.57 -5.51
N ILE A 4 2.05 3.50 -4.31
CA ILE A 4 0.74 2.92 -4.02
C ILE A 4 -0.20 4.04 -3.59
N MET A 5 -1.43 4.04 -4.11
CA MET A 5 -2.48 4.96 -3.66
C MET A 5 -3.66 4.14 -3.20
N CYS A 6 -4.19 4.41 -2.02
CA CYS A 6 -5.42 3.84 -1.50
C CYS A 6 -6.54 3.65 -2.55
N ARG A 7 -6.88 4.75 -3.23
CA ARG A 7 -7.92 4.83 -4.26
C ARG A 7 -7.74 3.87 -5.43
N ASP A 8 -6.50 3.48 -5.71
CA ASP A 8 -6.15 2.52 -6.77
C ASP A 8 -6.62 1.09 -6.41
N TYR A 9 -6.88 0.84 -5.11
CA TYR A 9 -7.31 -0.43 -4.55
C TYR A 9 -8.74 -0.41 -4.01
N GLY A 10 -9.52 0.61 -4.37
CA GLY A 10 -10.94 0.72 -4.00
C GLY A 10 -11.19 1.32 -2.61
N PHE A 11 -10.17 1.92 -1.99
CA PHE A 11 -10.34 2.66 -0.74
C PHE A 11 -10.72 4.12 -1.00
N GLU A 12 -11.63 4.65 -0.17
CA GLU A 12 -12.05 6.06 -0.19
C GLU A 12 -11.07 6.95 0.60
N CYS A 13 -9.76 6.80 0.36
CA CYS A 13 -8.69 7.62 0.95
C CYS A 13 -7.73 8.20 -0.10
N ASP A 14 -7.24 9.41 0.20
CA ASP A 14 -6.23 10.12 -0.58
C ASP A 14 -4.79 9.79 -0.13
N PHE A 15 -4.60 8.75 0.68
CA PHE A 15 -3.28 8.34 1.12
C PHE A 15 -2.43 7.77 -0.03
N VAL A 16 -1.17 8.18 -0.03
CA VAL A 16 -0.19 7.85 -1.06
C VAL A 16 1.11 7.42 -0.38
N ALA A 17 1.48 6.16 -0.56
CA ALA A 17 2.79 5.64 -0.16
C ALA A 17 3.74 5.69 -1.36
N ASP A 18 4.84 6.45 -1.22
CA ASP A 18 5.87 6.63 -2.24
C ASP A 18 7.26 6.53 -1.59
N GLY A 19 8.21 5.90 -2.29
CA GLY A 19 9.58 5.73 -1.82
C GLY A 19 10.20 4.40 -2.24
N GLU A 20 11.01 3.81 -1.36
CA GLU A 20 11.55 2.46 -1.55
C GLU A 20 10.51 1.38 -1.24
N ASN A 21 10.70 0.18 -1.79
CA ASN A 21 9.72 -0.92 -1.63
C ASN A 21 9.37 -1.17 -0.15
N GLU A 22 10.37 -1.28 0.73
CA GLU A 22 10.14 -1.54 2.16
C GLU A 22 9.35 -0.41 2.82
N LYS A 23 9.75 0.84 2.58
CA LYS A 23 9.05 2.01 3.09
C LYS A 23 7.59 2.05 2.62
N VAL A 24 7.36 1.84 1.33
CA VAL A 24 6.00 1.85 0.74
C VAL A 24 5.14 0.73 1.35
N ILE A 25 5.71 -0.44 1.61
CA ILE A 25 5.00 -1.54 2.26
C ILE A 25 4.62 -1.20 3.70
N GLU A 26 5.56 -0.65 4.47
CA GLU A 26 5.31 -0.27 5.86
C GLU A 26 4.31 0.89 5.98
N ASP A 27 4.44 1.93 5.16
CA ASP A 27 3.50 3.07 5.15
C ASP A 27 2.09 2.59 4.79
N PHE A 28 1.96 1.75 3.76
CA PHE A 28 0.65 1.26 3.31
C PHE A 28 0.00 0.31 4.32
N ARG A 29 0.76 -0.62 4.94
CA ARG A 29 0.18 -1.50 5.97
C ARG A 29 -0.25 -0.72 7.20
N ASN A 30 0.58 0.24 7.65
CA ASN A 30 0.27 1.03 8.84
C ASN A 30 -0.94 1.90 8.59
N HIS A 31 -1.03 2.52 7.41
CA HIS A 31 -2.22 3.27 7.01
C HIS A 31 -3.46 2.38 6.96
N ALA A 32 -3.40 1.23 6.29
CA ALA A 32 -4.54 0.33 6.18
C ALA A 32 -5.01 -0.21 7.54
N GLU A 33 -4.09 -0.52 8.45
CA GLU A 33 -4.41 -0.97 9.80
C GLU A 33 -5.08 0.14 10.62
N ASN A 34 -4.53 1.36 10.58
CA ASN A 34 -5.02 2.46 11.40
C ASN A 34 -6.31 3.11 10.84
N GLU A 35 -6.40 3.27 9.52
CA GLU A 35 -7.46 4.06 8.88
C GLU A 35 -8.59 3.18 8.31
N HIS A 36 -8.29 1.91 7.98
CA HIS A 36 -9.30 0.96 7.50
C HIS A 36 -9.54 -0.22 8.44
N GLY A 37 -8.72 -0.40 9.47
CA GLY A 37 -8.78 -1.58 10.33
C GLY A 37 -8.37 -2.87 9.60
N ILE A 38 -7.56 -2.77 8.54
CA ILE A 38 -7.13 -3.90 7.71
C ILE A 38 -5.65 -4.18 7.94
N ASP A 39 -5.35 -5.32 8.57
CA ASP A 39 -3.99 -5.81 8.68
C ASP A 39 -3.58 -6.53 7.38
N TYR A 40 -2.76 -5.85 6.57
CA TYR A 40 -2.15 -6.46 5.40
C TYR A 40 -0.80 -7.09 5.76
N THR A 41 -0.62 -8.34 5.32
CA THR A 41 0.70 -8.97 5.38
C THR A 41 1.67 -8.28 4.42
N VAL A 42 2.96 -8.27 4.77
CA VAL A 42 4.04 -7.76 3.93
C VAL A 42 4.01 -8.40 2.53
N GLU A 43 3.68 -9.69 2.45
CA GLU A 43 3.58 -10.41 1.18
C GLU A 43 2.40 -9.94 0.32
N ALA A 44 1.24 -9.66 0.92
CA ALA A 44 0.09 -9.11 0.20
C ALA A 44 0.44 -7.77 -0.45
N VAL A 45 1.08 -6.86 0.31
CA VAL A 45 1.49 -5.55 -0.22
C VAL A 45 2.59 -5.68 -1.27
N LYS A 46 3.53 -6.63 -1.13
CA LYS A 46 4.51 -6.95 -2.18
C LYS A 46 3.85 -7.42 -3.47
N GLN A 47 2.85 -8.30 -3.40
CA GLN A 47 2.10 -8.76 -4.58
C GLN A 47 1.36 -7.60 -5.26
N ILE A 48 0.81 -6.70 -4.46
CA ILE A 48 0.18 -5.46 -4.93
C ILE A 48 1.17 -4.59 -5.73
N LEU A 49 2.38 -4.39 -5.21
CA LEU A 49 3.47 -3.65 -5.88
C LEU A 49 3.92 -4.31 -7.19
N ILE A 50 4.02 -5.64 -7.22
CA ILE A 50 4.42 -6.39 -8.42
C ILE A 50 3.36 -6.25 -9.51
N ARG A 51 2.08 -6.33 -9.17
CA ARG A 51 0.97 -6.23 -10.14
C ARG A 51 0.89 -4.86 -10.80
N LYS A 52 1.26 -3.79 -10.10
CA LYS A 52 1.25 -2.42 -10.63
C LYS A 52 2.39 -2.10 -11.61
N GLN A 53 3.45 -2.91 -11.61
CA GLN A 53 4.58 -2.76 -12.55
C GLN A 53 4.39 -3.52 -13.88
N LYS A 54 3.29 -4.27 -14.05
CA LYS A 54 2.90 -4.88 -15.31
C LYS A 54 1.89 -4.01 -16.04
#